data_AF-A0A2R8CBS8-F1
#
_entry.id   AF-A0A2R8CBS8-F1
#
_cell.length_a   1.000
_cell.length_b   1.000
_cell.length_c   1.000
_cell.angle_alpha   90.00
_cell.angle_beta   90.00
_cell.angle_gamma   90.00
#
_symmetry.space_group_name_H-M   'P 1'
#
loop_
_entity.id
_entity.type
_entity.pdbx_description
1 polymer ?
#
loop_
_entity_poly.entity_id
_entity_poly.type
_entity_poly.pdbx_seq_one_letter_code
_entity_poly.pdbx_strand_id
1 'polypeptide(L)' 'MMMNWSELTQNWAQAFPRVKSRFPQLDEADAPFLKLDRSRFEAYLAEKHQLTLTEAREEFEDFLFVESLGREIAD' A
#
# COMPACT_ATOMS: atom_id res chain seq x y z
N MET A 1 -6.92 -14.51 6.88
CA MET A 1 -7.75 -13.85 5.82
C MET A 1 -6.88 -12.82 5.13
N MET A 2 -6.89 -12.70 3.80
CA MET A 2 -6.06 -11.68 3.13
C MET A 2 -6.67 -10.29 3.33
N MET A 3 -5.87 -9.37 3.84
CA MET A 3 -6.23 -7.98 4.08
C MET A 3 -6.47 -7.29 2.74
N ASN A 4 -7.63 -6.68 2.61
CA ASN A 4 -8.01 -5.98 1.38
C ASN A 4 -7.73 -4.48 1.46
N TRP A 5 -7.66 -3.82 0.29
CA TRP A 5 -7.50 -2.36 0.18
C TRP A 5 -8.46 -1.56 1.09
N SER A 6 -9.72 -1.99 1.18
CA SER A 6 -10.71 -1.35 2.04
C SER A 6 -10.34 -1.41 3.53
N GLU A 7 -9.74 -2.50 3.99
CA GLU A 7 -9.30 -2.65 5.39
C GLU A 7 -8.02 -1.85 5.67
N LEU A 8 -7.14 -1.74 4.68
CA LEU A 8 -5.95 -0.88 4.75
C LEU A 8 -6.34 0.60 4.86
N THR A 9 -7.30 1.03 4.04
CA THR A 9 -7.74 2.44 3.97
C THR A 9 -8.62 2.85 5.15
N GLN A 10 -9.33 1.92 5.80
CA GLN A 10 -10.05 2.18 7.06
C GLN A 10 -9.12 2.73 8.17
N ASN A 11 -7.90 2.21 8.26
CA ASN A 11 -6.88 2.69 9.21
C ASN A 11 -5.68 3.29 8.49
N TRP A 12 -5.93 4.07 7.43
CA TRP A 12 -4.87 4.62 6.57
C TRP A 12 -3.80 5.39 7.34
N ALA A 13 -4.15 6.17 8.36
CA ALA A 13 -3.19 6.93 9.15
C ALA A 13 -2.18 6.02 9.89
N GLN A 14 -2.59 4.82 10.30
CA GLN A 14 -1.69 3.84 10.92
C GLN A 14 -0.97 2.97 9.90
N ALA A 15 -1.60 2.72 8.74
CA ALA A 15 -1.03 1.89 7.68
C ALA A 15 0.01 2.64 6.83
N PHE A 16 -0.20 3.93 6.56
CA PHE A 16 0.63 4.73 5.66
C PHE A 16 2.12 4.74 6.04
N PRO A 17 2.52 4.86 7.33
CA PRO A 17 3.93 4.74 7.71
C PRO A 17 4.56 3.40 7.30
N ARG A 18 3.81 2.30 7.35
CA ARG A 18 4.29 0.97 6.93
C ARG A 18 4.37 0.87 5.41
N VAL A 19 3.38 1.41 4.71
CA VAL A 19 3.41 1.55 3.24
C VAL A 19 4.64 2.37 2.81
N LYS A 20 4.88 3.54 3.42
CA LYS A 20 6.06 4.38 3.16
C LYS A 20 7.38 3.68 3.51
N SER A 21 7.39 2.82 4.53
CA SER A 21 8.57 2.02 4.85
C SER A 21 8.92 1.00 3.75
N ARG A 22 7.91 0.41 3.07
CA ARG A 22 8.12 -0.49 1.92
C ARG A 22 8.40 0.29 0.64
N PHE A 23 7.78 1.46 0.50
CA PHE A 23 7.83 2.32 -0.67
C PHE A 23 8.36 3.71 -0.28
N PRO A 24 9.69 3.87 -0.10
CA PRO A 24 10.29 5.09 0.44
C PRO A 24 10.16 6.34 -0.43
N GLN A 25 9.73 6.21 -1.69
CA GLN A 25 9.56 7.33 -2.61
C GLN A 25 8.15 7.95 -2.58
N LEU A 26 7.26 7.45 -1.72
CA LEU A 26 5.94 8.02 -1.53
C LEU A 26 6.01 9.33 -0.73
N ASP A 27 5.30 10.34 -1.23
CA ASP A 27 5.17 11.63 -0.55
C ASP A 27 4.05 11.61 0.49
N GLU A 28 4.33 12.13 1.69
CA GLU A 28 3.32 12.29 2.76
C GLU A 28 2.22 13.28 2.38
N ALA A 29 2.54 14.26 1.54
CA ALA A 29 1.58 15.24 1.03
C ALA A 29 0.49 14.59 0.14
N ASP A 30 0.83 13.52 -0.57
CA ASP A 30 -0.08 12.79 -1.46
C ASP A 30 -0.90 11.73 -0.72
N ALA A 31 -0.47 11.32 0.49
CA ALA A 31 -1.14 10.32 1.33
C ALA A 31 -2.67 10.43 1.41
N PRO A 32 -3.29 11.61 1.64
CA PRO A 32 -4.75 11.73 1.70
C PRO A 32 -5.46 11.44 0.37
N PHE A 33 -4.78 11.63 -0.77
CA PHE A 33 -5.32 11.38 -2.10
C PHE A 33 -5.11 9.92 -2.55
N LEU A 34 -3.99 9.32 -2.15
CA LEU A 34 -3.63 7.96 -2.50
C LEU A 34 -4.64 6.91 -1.99
N LYS A 35 -5.26 7.14 -0.82
CA LYS A 35 -6.29 6.22 -0.28
C LYS A 35 -7.62 6.22 -1.04
N LEU A 36 -7.86 7.18 -1.94
CA LEU A 36 -9.15 7.37 -2.59
C LEU A 36 -9.40 6.33 -3.70
N ASP A 37 -8.34 5.90 -4.37
CA ASP A 37 -8.45 4.99 -5.50
C ASP A 37 -7.23 4.07 -5.56
N ARG A 38 -7.47 2.76 -5.49
CA ARG A 38 -6.41 1.74 -5.52
C ARG A 38 -5.63 1.79 -6.83
N SER A 39 -6.31 1.95 -7.97
CA SER A 39 -5.66 1.96 -9.28
C SER A 39 -4.74 3.17 -9.45
N ARG A 40 -5.15 4.33 -8.92
CA ARG A 40 -4.30 5.54 -8.88
C ARG A 40 -3.10 5.36 -7.96
N PHE A 41 -3.28 4.69 -6.82
CA PHE A 41 -2.17 4.36 -5.93
C PHE A 41 -1.17 3.43 -6.60
N GLU A 42 -1.63 2.36 -7.26
CA GLU A 42 -0.79 1.43 -8.02
C GLU A 42 -0.05 2.14 -9.17
N ALA A 43 -0.72 3.05 -9.88
CA ALA A 43 -0.08 3.87 -10.92
C ALA A 43 0.97 4.85 -10.35
N TYR A 44 0.70 5.45 -9.20
CA TYR A 44 1.64 6.33 -8.51
C TYR A 44 2.87 5.56 -8.01
N LEU A 45 2.67 4.35 -7.48
CA LEU A 45 3.77 3.44 -7.13
C LEU A 45 4.63 3.10 -8.34
N ALA A 46 4.00 2.74 -9.46
CA ALA A 46 4.69 2.44 -10.71
C ALA A 46 5.55 3.62 -11.17
N GLU A 47 4.97 4.83 -11.19
CA GLU A 47 5.68 6.05 -11.60
C GLU A 47 6.86 6.38 -10.69
N LYS A 48 6.65 6.38 -9.36
CA LYS A 48 7.70 6.72 -8.40
C LYS A 48 8.82 5.70 -8.40
N HIS A 49 8.50 4.41 -8.44
CA HIS A 49 9.49 3.34 -8.33
C HIS A 49 10.05 2.88 -9.67
N GLN A 50 9.69 3.52 -10.79
CA GLN A 50 10.07 3.11 -12.15
C GLN A 50 9.71 1.64 -12.44
N LEU A 51 8.57 1.20 -11.91
CA LEU A 51 8.01 -0.13 -12.13
C LEU A 51 6.97 -0.08 -13.24
N THR A 52 6.68 -1.22 -13.86
CA THR A 52 5.46 -1.36 -14.65
C THR A 52 4.23 -1.38 -13.73
N LEU A 53 3.05 -1.09 -14.30
CA LEU A 53 1.78 -1.20 -13.56
C LEU A 53 1.57 -2.59 -12.98
N THR A 54 2.00 -3.64 -13.69
CA THR A 54 1.89 -5.03 -13.21
C THR A 54 2.80 -5.25 -12.01
N GLU A 55 4.07 -4.86 -12.09
CA GLU A 55 5.01 -5.00 -10.97
C GLU A 55 4.56 -4.22 -9.73
N ALA A 56 4.04 -3.00 -9.91
CA ALA A 56 3.51 -2.20 -8.81
C ALA A 56 2.29 -2.87 -8.14
N ARG A 57 1.44 -3.53 -8.93
CA ARG A 57 0.31 -4.33 -8.40
C ARG A 57 0.81 -5.53 -7.63
N GLU A 58 1.75 -6.29 -8.19
CA GLU A 58 2.33 -7.48 -7.56
C GLU A 58 3.04 -7.13 -6.23
N GLU A 59 3.88 -6.09 -6.22
CA GLU A 59 4.54 -5.60 -5.00
C GLU A 59 3.52 -5.12 -3.95
N PHE A 60 2.43 -4.50 -4.40
CA PHE A 60 1.40 -4.03 -3.48
C PHE A 60 0.54 -5.18 -2.93
N GLU A 61 0.25 -6.21 -3.73
CA GLU A 61 -0.42 -7.43 -3.29
C GLU A 61 0.44 -8.23 -2.30
N ASP A 62 1.75 -8.32 -2.55
CA ASP A 62 2.73 -8.88 -1.61
C ASP A 62 2.73 -8.12 -0.28
N PHE A 63 2.73 -6.78 -0.32
CA PHE A 63 2.63 -5.96 0.89
C PHE A 63 1.35 -6.24 1.68
N LEU A 64 0.20 -6.32 1.02
CA LEU A 64 -1.08 -6.65 1.68
C LEU A 64 -1.05 -8.05 2.30
N PHE A 65 -0.39 -9.01 1.64
CA PHE A 65 -0.20 -10.35 2.19
C PHE A 65 0.64 -10.32 3.47
N VAL A 66 1.78 -9.63 3.46
CA VAL A 66 2.66 -9.49 4.63
C VAL A 66 1.96 -8.78 5.79
N GLU A 67 1.19 -7.72 5.51
CA GLU A 67 0.39 -7.03 6.55
C GLU A 67 -0.67 -7.95 7.17
N SER A 68 -1.24 -8.86 6.37
CA SER A 68 -2.19 -9.87 6.86
C SER A 68 -1.53 -10.82 7.85
N LEU A 69 -0.35 -11.34 7.50
CA LEU A 69 0.44 -12.22 8.36
C LEU A 69 0.87 -11.52 9.66
N GLY A 70 1.30 -10.26 9.57
CA GLY A 70 1.67 -9.46 10.74
C GLY A 70 0.51 -9.28 11.72
N ARG A 71 -0.73 -9.20 11.21
CA ARG A 71 -1.95 -9.11 12.02
C ARG A 71 -2.31 -10.46 12.66
N GLU A 72 -2.14 -11.57 11.95
CA GLU A 72 -2.40 -12.92 12.47
C GLU A 72 -1.40 -13.36 13.56
N ILE A 73 -0.20 -12.78 13.61
CA ILE A 73 0.81 -13.06 14.65
C ILE A 73 0.62 -12.18 15.90
N ALA A 74 -0.08 -11.05 15.76
CA ALA A 74 -0.31 -10.09 16.83
C ALA A 74 -1.60 -10.35 17.64
N ASP A 75 -2.41 -11.32 17.22
CA ASP A 75 -3.58 -11.87 17.92
C ASP A 75 -3.20 -13.14 18.72
#